data_AF-A0A7X7BRF1-F1
#
_entry.id   AF-A0A7X7BRF1-F1
#
_cell.length_a   1.000
_cell.length_b   1.000
_cell.length_c   1.000
_cell.angle_alpha   90.00
_cell.angle_beta   90.00
_cell.angle_gamma   90.00
#
_symmetry.space_group_name_H-M   'P 1'
#
loop_
_entity.id
_entity.type
_entity.pdbx_description
1 polymer ?
#
loop_
_entity_poly.entity_id
_entity_poly.type
_entity_poly.pdbx_seq_one_letter_code
_entity_poly.pdbx_strand_id
1 'polypeptide(L)'
;MFGIFKHNSDTKEVYQDLKKFYNSFFSNIYNEMNIGRYRPIRDTIGLVINKFDSNDHPLEYTSKLVMYIEAKVALNHLHLTPDQEKIMKNLTEKTKYVNLSYVYLSPINSAEQFVKI
;
A
#
# COMPACT_ATOMS: atom_id res chain seq x y z
N MET A 1 1.66 -28.17 -7.91
CA MET A 1 0.40 -27.79 -7.23
C MET A 1 0.61 -26.89 -6.00
N PHE A 2 1.71 -27.00 -5.23
CA PHE A 2 1.95 -26.19 -4.03
C PHE A 2 2.09 -24.66 -4.23
N GLY A 3 2.58 -24.20 -5.39
CA GLY A 3 2.80 -22.77 -5.64
C GLY A 3 1.52 -21.92 -5.74
N ILE A 4 0.44 -22.47 -6.29
CA ILE A 4 -0.82 -21.74 -6.53
C ILE A 4 -1.56 -21.48 -5.21
N PHE A 5 -1.56 -22.46 -4.30
CA PHE A 5 -2.21 -22.32 -2.99
C PHE A 5 -1.53 -21.28 -2.10
N LYS A 6 -0.19 -21.21 -2.13
CA LYS A 6 0.58 -20.18 -1.43
C LYS A 6 0.31 -18.78 -1.99
N HIS A 7 0.22 -18.65 -3.31
CA HIS A 7 -0.05 -17.36 -3.95
C HIS A 7 -1.44 -16.79 -3.57
N ASN A 8 -2.45 -17.67 -3.44
CA ASN A 8 -3.79 -17.28 -3.00
C ASN A 8 -3.85 -16.91 -1.51
N SER A 9 -3.10 -17.58 -0.64
CA SER A 9 -3.00 -17.20 0.77
C SER A 9 -2.33 -15.83 0.93
N ASP A 10 -1.21 -15.62 0.22
CA ASP A 10 -0.43 -14.38 0.31
C ASP A 10 -1.27 -13.18 -0.18
N THR A 11 -2.05 -13.36 -1.25
CA THR A 11 -2.97 -12.32 -1.77
C THR A 11 -4.03 -11.93 -0.74
N LYS A 12 -4.66 -12.91 -0.09
CA LYS A 12 -5.68 -12.63 0.95
C LYS A 12 -5.07 -11.93 2.15
N GLU A 13 -3.87 -12.34 2.57
CA GLU A 13 -3.20 -11.71 3.70
C GLU A 13 -2.78 -10.28 3.39
N VAL A 14 -2.22 -10.02 2.20
CA VAL A 14 -1.87 -8.66 1.76
C VAL A 14 -3.12 -7.76 1.78
N TYR A 15 -4.25 -8.25 1.28
CA TYR A 15 -5.51 -7.50 1.32
C TYR A 15 -5.94 -7.15 2.77
N GLN A 16 -5.79 -8.08 3.71
CA GLN A 16 -6.10 -7.81 5.12
C GLN A 16 -5.12 -6.83 5.77
N ASP A 17 -3.83 -6.95 5.45
CA ASP A 17 -2.79 -6.03 5.95
C ASP A 17 -3.04 -4.61 5.42
N LEU A 18 -3.45 -4.45 4.15
CA LEU A 18 -3.87 -3.16 3.58
C LEU A 18 -5.10 -2.58 4.28
N LYS A 19 -6.13 -3.38 4.58
CA LYS A 19 -7.30 -2.92 5.35
C LYS A 19 -6.92 -2.46 6.74
N LYS A 20 -6.05 -3.19 7.44
CA LYS A 20 -5.55 -2.78 8.76
C LYS A 20 -4.79 -1.46 8.67
N PHE A 21 -3.96 -1.29 7.65
CA PHE A 21 -3.22 -0.05 7.43
C PHE A 21 -4.18 1.12 7.17
N TYR A 22 -5.13 0.95 6.25
CA TYR A 22 -6.14 1.95 5.97
C TYR A 22 -6.90 2.38 7.23
N ASN A 23 -7.32 1.39 8.04
CA ASN A 23 -8.06 1.64 9.28
C ASN A 23 -7.21 2.32 10.36
N SER A 24 -5.88 2.13 10.36
CA SER A 24 -5.00 2.74 11.37
C SER A 24 -4.91 4.27 11.28
N PHE A 25 -5.37 4.87 10.17
CA PHE A 25 -5.45 6.33 10.03
C PHE A 25 -6.62 6.95 10.79
N PHE A 26 -7.60 6.14 11.22
CA PHE A 26 -8.80 6.59 11.94
C PHE A 26 -8.75 6.28 13.44
N SER A 27 -7.73 5.55 13.91
CA SER A 27 -7.64 5.09 15.30
C SER A 27 -6.71 5.93 16.18
N ASN A 28 -6.07 6.97 15.64
CA ASN A 28 -5.09 7.78 16.36
C ASN A 28 -5.35 9.29 16.18
N ILE A 29 -5.60 9.98 17.30
CA ILE A 29 -5.83 11.43 17.39
C ILE A 29 -4.69 12.23 16.71
N TYR A 30 -3.45 11.75 16.75
CA TYR A 30 -2.31 12.40 16.07
C TYR A 30 -2.43 12.38 14.54
N ASN A 31 -2.97 11.29 13.98
CA ASN A 31 -3.23 11.16 12.54
C ASN A 31 -4.42 12.03 12.13
N GLU A 32 -5.42 12.21 12.99
CA GLU A 32 -6.55 13.10 12.75
C GLU A 32 -6.12 14.57 12.72
N MET A 33 -5.27 15.00 13.66
CA MET A 33 -4.73 16.37 13.68
C MET A 33 -3.80 16.69 12.50
N ASN A 34 -3.11 15.68 11.96
CA ASN A 34 -2.21 15.82 10.80
C ASN A 34 -2.79 15.21 9.51
N ILE A 35 -4.11 14.97 9.47
CA ILE A 35 -4.72 14.16 8.41
C ILE A 35 -4.47 14.75 7.02
N GLY A 36 -4.28 16.07 6.89
CA GLY A 36 -3.93 16.70 5.62
C GLY A 36 -2.64 16.13 5.00
N ARG A 37 -1.63 15.79 5.81
CA ARG A 37 -0.34 15.25 5.35
C ARG A 37 -0.37 13.75 5.09
N TYR A 38 -1.20 13.01 5.84
CA TYR A 38 -1.34 11.56 5.72
C TYR A 38 -2.47 11.11 4.77
N ARG A 39 -3.40 12.00 4.44
CA ARG A 39 -4.51 11.76 3.51
C ARG A 39 -4.03 11.19 2.17
N PRO A 40 -2.97 11.71 1.53
CA PRO A 40 -2.47 11.12 0.28
C PRO A 40 -1.97 9.68 0.43
N ILE A 41 -1.50 9.26 1.60
CA ILE A 41 -1.10 7.87 1.84
C ILE A 41 -2.36 7.00 2.01
N ARG A 42 -3.28 7.44 2.88
CA ARG A 42 -4.54 6.75 3.15
C ARG A 42 -5.37 6.53 1.88
N ASP A 43 -5.54 7.58 1.08
CA ASP A 43 -6.38 7.52 -0.11
C ASP A 43 -5.79 6.58 -1.17
N THR A 44 -4.47 6.60 -1.35
CA THR A 44 -3.78 5.67 -2.26
C THR A 44 -3.88 4.22 -1.77
N ILE A 45 -3.81 3.96 -0.46
CA ILE A 45 -4.10 2.62 0.09
C ILE A 45 -5.53 2.19 -0.30
N GLY A 46 -6.50 3.09 -0.19
CA GLY A 46 -7.88 2.84 -0.63
C GLY A 46 -7.98 2.51 -2.13
N LEU A 47 -7.23 3.21 -2.98
CA LEU A 47 -7.17 2.90 -4.41
C LEU A 47 -6.63 1.49 -4.67
N VAL A 48 -5.60 1.06 -3.94
CA VAL A 48 -5.03 -0.29 -4.07
C VAL A 48 -5.97 -1.35 -3.53
N ILE A 49 -6.70 -1.10 -2.44
CA ILE A 49 -7.78 -1.99 -1.96
C ILE A 49 -8.80 -2.23 -3.08
N ASN A 50 -9.21 -1.18 -3.80
CA ASN A 50 -10.14 -1.34 -4.93
C ASN A 50 -9.56 -2.21 -6.06
N LYS A 51 -8.24 -2.27 -6.23
CA LYS A 51 -7.58 -3.17 -7.20
C LYS A 51 -7.72 -4.64 -6.81
N PHE A 52 -7.75 -4.96 -5.51
CA PHE A 52 -8.10 -6.30 -5.04
C PHE A 52 -9.56 -6.61 -5.33
N ASP A 53 -10.46 -5.67 -5.05
CA ASP A 53 -11.90 -5.86 -5.27
C ASP A 53 -12.24 -6.06 -6.76
N SER A 54 -11.47 -5.44 -7.67
CA SER A 54 -11.62 -5.61 -9.12
C SER A 54 -10.68 -6.64 -9.75
N ASN A 55 -9.86 -7.34 -8.96
CA ASN A 55 -8.82 -8.27 -9.42
C ASN A 55 -7.88 -7.68 -10.51
N ASP A 56 -7.52 -6.40 -10.38
CA ASP A 56 -6.67 -5.64 -11.32
C ASP A 56 -5.23 -5.59 -10.79
N HIS A 57 -4.46 -6.65 -11.04
CA HIS A 57 -3.03 -6.76 -10.67
C HIS A 57 -2.70 -6.28 -9.24
N PRO A 58 -3.44 -6.75 -8.23
CA PRO A 58 -3.43 -6.16 -6.90
C PRO A 58 -2.07 -6.23 -6.17
N LEU A 59 -1.28 -7.28 -6.43
CA LEU A 59 0.03 -7.46 -5.80
C LEU A 59 1.09 -6.52 -6.42
N GLU A 60 1.02 -6.29 -7.72
CA GLU A 60 1.86 -5.35 -8.45
C GLU A 60 1.60 -3.92 -7.95
N TYR A 61 0.32 -3.53 -7.83
CA TYR A 61 -0.06 -2.25 -7.25
C TYR A 61 0.33 -2.13 -5.77
N THR A 62 0.30 -3.22 -5.01
CA THR A 62 0.81 -3.22 -3.61
C THR A 62 2.31 -2.98 -3.56
N SER A 63 3.09 -3.64 -4.41
CA SER A 63 4.54 -3.43 -4.47
C SER A 63 4.88 -1.98 -4.80
N LYS A 64 4.14 -1.39 -5.76
CA LYS A 64 4.22 0.04 -6.11
C LYS A 64 3.82 0.97 -4.95
N LEU A 65 2.78 0.60 -4.20
CA LEU A 65 2.30 1.36 -3.04
C LEU A 65 3.35 1.46 -1.95
N VAL A 66 4.04 0.36 -1.63
CA VAL A 66 5.12 0.35 -0.63
C VAL A 66 6.15 1.43 -0.97
N MET A 67 6.63 1.44 -2.22
CA MET A 67 7.60 2.44 -2.68
C MET A 67 7.06 3.88 -2.63
N TYR A 68 5.79 4.08 -3.00
CA TYR A 68 5.12 5.38 -2.89
C TYR A 68 5.05 5.88 -1.44
N ILE A 69 4.71 5.01 -0.49
CA ILE A 69 4.61 5.36 0.94
C ILE A 69 5.99 5.71 1.49
N GLU A 70 7.01 4.90 1.21
CA GLU A 70 8.39 5.19 1.63
C GLU A 70 8.87 6.55 1.10
N ALA A 71 8.61 6.83 -0.19
CA ALA A 71 8.94 8.12 -0.78
C ALA A 71 8.18 9.29 -0.13
N LYS A 72 6.87 9.14 0.15
CA LYS A 72 6.08 10.17 0.84
C LYS A 72 6.56 10.43 2.25
N VAL A 73 6.86 9.37 3.00
CA VAL A 73 7.37 9.43 4.37
C VAL A 73 8.71 10.17 4.40
N ALA A 74 9.65 9.79 3.53
CA ALA A 74 10.96 10.42 3.44
C ALA A 74 10.88 11.91 3.02
N LEU A 75 10.19 12.21 1.92
CA LEU A 75 10.14 13.57 1.35
C LEU A 75 9.38 14.57 2.24
N ASN A 76 8.44 14.09 3.03
CA ASN A 76 7.62 14.95 3.88
C ASN A 76 7.96 14.83 5.36
N HIS A 77 9.04 14.13 5.73
CA HIS A 77 9.41 13.89 7.14
C HIS A 77 8.23 13.41 7.99
N LEU A 78 7.49 12.42 7.50
CA LEU A 78 6.39 11.81 8.23
C LEU A 78 6.93 10.70 9.12
N HIS A 79 6.21 10.42 10.19
CA HIS A 79 6.45 9.24 11.02
C HIS A 79 5.27 8.28 10.89
N LEU A 80 5.58 7.01 10.67
CA LEU A 80 4.60 5.92 10.77
C LEU A 80 4.59 5.43 12.22
N THR A 81 3.43 4.97 12.69
CA THR A 81 3.37 4.31 14.00
C THR A 81 4.06 2.93 13.93
N PRO A 82 4.49 2.36 15.07
CA PRO A 82 5.10 1.03 15.08
C PRO A 82 4.22 -0.06 14.40
N ASP A 83 2.91 0.04 14.53
CA ASP A 83 1.97 -0.86 13.85
C ASP A 83 1.97 -0.67 12.32
N GLN A 84 1.99 0.58 11.85
CA GLN A 84 2.09 0.90 10.43
C GLN A 84 3.43 0.45 9.83
N GLU A 85 4.54 0.63 10.56
CA GLU A 85 5.86 0.16 10.15
C GLU A 85 5.91 -1.37 10.05
N LYS A 86 5.30 -2.07 11.02
CA LYS A 86 5.18 -3.54 10.99
C LYS A 86 4.37 -4.00 9.78
N ILE A 87 3.27 -3.33 9.47
CA ILE A 87 2.46 -3.62 8.28
C ILE A 87 3.28 -3.37 7.01
N MET A 88 3.97 -2.23 6.91
CA MET A 88 4.85 -1.91 5.78
C MET A 88 5.87 -3.02 5.53
N LYS A 89 6.59 -3.46 6.58
CA LYS A 89 7.55 -4.55 6.48
C LYS A 89 6.92 -5.84 5.95
N ASN A 90 5.73 -6.20 6.45
CA ASN A 90 5.02 -7.40 5.99
C ASN A 90 4.61 -7.30 4.52
N LEU A 91 4.10 -6.13 4.09
CA LEU A 91 3.74 -5.88 2.70
C LEU A 91 4.96 -6.03 1.80
N THR A 92 6.07 -5.36 2.14
CA THR A 92 7.34 -5.45 1.41
C THR A 92 7.79 -6.90 1.24
N GLU A 93 7.82 -7.69 2.32
CA GLU A 93 8.25 -9.08 2.27
C GLU A 93 7.38 -9.96 1.36
N LYS A 94 6.06 -9.69 1.33
CA LYS A 94 5.09 -10.44 0.52
C LYS A 94 5.10 -10.01 -0.96
N THR A 95 5.57 -8.79 -1.27
CA THR A 95 5.53 -8.25 -2.64
C THR A 95 6.90 -8.05 -3.29
N LYS A 96 8.02 -8.31 -2.58
CA LYS A 96 9.40 -8.04 -3.07
C LYS A 96 9.81 -8.77 -4.35
N TYR A 97 9.17 -9.89 -4.68
CA TYR A 97 9.46 -10.66 -5.90
C TYR A 97 8.37 -10.52 -6.97
N VAL A 98 7.39 -9.65 -6.74
CA VAL A 98 6.38 -9.34 -7.74
C VAL A 98 7.05 -8.55 -8.86
N ASN A 99 6.90 -9.02 -10.09
CA ASN A 99 7.49 -8.38 -11.25
C ASN A 99 6.84 -7.01 -11.48
N LEU A 100 7.61 -5.94 -11.30
CA LEU A 100 7.19 -4.55 -11.49
C LEU A 100 7.10 -4.14 -12.97
N SER A 101 6.78 -5.05 -13.88
CA SER A 101 6.59 -4.73 -15.32
C SER A 101 5.46 -3.74 -15.58
N TYR A 102 4.69 -3.35 -14.55
CA TYR A 102 3.79 -2.21 -14.61
C TYR A 102 4.59 -0.91 -14.75
N VAL A 103 4.56 -0.34 -15.96
CA VAL A 103 5.18 0.94 -16.29
C VAL A 103 4.75 1.98 -15.24
N TYR A 104 5.71 2.63 -14.60
CA TYR A 104 5.44 3.79 -13.75
C TYR A 104 4.92 4.93 -14.63
N LEU A 105 3.60 5.17 -14.59
CA LEU A 105 2.91 6.15 -15.45
C LEU A 105 3.11 7.61 -15.00
N SER A 106 3.67 7.81 -13.80
CA SER A 106 3.84 9.12 -13.15
C SER A 106 5.02 9.04 -12.17
N PRO A 107 5.46 10.15 -11.55
CA PRO A 107 6.51 10.12 -10.52
C PRO A 107 6.18 9.18 -9.35
N ILE A 108 7.21 8.57 -8.73
CA ILE A 108 7.11 7.57 -7.65
C ILE A 108 6.29 8.03 -6.43
N ASN A 109 6.25 9.33 -6.18
CA ASN A 109 5.51 9.96 -5.09
C ASN A 109 4.17 10.57 -5.54
N SER A 110 3.71 10.28 -6.75
CA SER A 110 2.41 10.72 -7.28
C SER A 110 1.35 9.65 -7.09
N ALA A 111 0.16 10.06 -6.61
CA ALA A 111 -0.98 9.16 -6.49
C ALA A 111 -1.60 8.79 -7.85
N GLU A 112 -1.29 9.56 -8.91
CA GLU A 112 -1.73 9.28 -10.29
C GLU A 112 -1.29 7.90 -10.78
N GLN A 113 -0.25 7.35 -10.17
CA GLN A 113 0.22 5.98 -10.40
C GLN A 113 -0.82 4.88 -10.14
N PHE A 114 -1.89 5.17 -9.41
CA PHE A 114 -2.86 4.20 -8.91
C PHE A 114 -4.29 4.44 -9.43
N VAL A 115 -4.50 5.56 -10.12
CA VAL A 115 -5.79 5.89 -10.72
C VAL A 115 -5.99 4.98 -11.93
N LYS A 116 -7.23 4.55 -12.19
CA LYS A 116 -7.54 3.84 -13.45
C LYS A 116 -7.20 4.78 -14.61
N ILE A 117 -6.40 4.29 -15.57
CA ILE A 117 -6.39 4.83 -16.93
C ILE A 117 -7.71 4.43 -17.59
#